data_AF-A0A328IMS1-F1
#
_entry.id   AF-A0A328IMS1-F1
#
_cell.length_a   1.000
_cell.length_b   1.000
_cell.length_c   1.000
_cell.angle_alpha   90.00
_cell.angle_beta   90.00
_cell.angle_gamma   90.00
#
_symmetry.space_group_name_H-M   'P 1'
#
loop_
_entity.id
_entity.type
_entity.pdbx_description
1 polymer ?
#
loop_
_entity_poly.entity_id
_entity_poly.type
_entity_poly.pdbx_seq_one_letter_code
_entity_poly.pdbx_strand_id
1 'polypeptide(L)'
;MFLKKISQRMKDRKMSKIERRIERSQGDEERNRLLAELMNMKVEIGDIEGAFEAAVERLRLIRSDESFEDFSAIFKKFDRPMRTAATRSLIRLAGEFDEKLWERVMRFFFSEEPDLAIDLATACYRISRRV
;
A
#
# COMPACT_ATOMS: atom_id res chain seq x y z
N MET A 1 -13.59 -13.53 -27.05
CA MET A 1 -12.41 -12.69 -26.74
C MET A 1 -12.72 -11.18 -26.69
N PHE A 2 -13.60 -10.65 -27.55
CA PHE A 2 -13.96 -9.22 -27.59
C PHE A 2 -14.58 -8.67 -26.29
N LEU A 3 -15.52 -9.40 -25.68
CA LEU A 3 -16.17 -8.97 -24.43
C LEU A 3 -15.19 -8.79 -23.26
N LYS A 4 -14.18 -9.66 -23.13
CA LYS A 4 -13.11 -9.53 -22.12
C LYS A 4 -12.27 -8.26 -22.34
N LYS A 5 -11.94 -7.93 -23.60
CA LYS A 5 -11.21 -6.68 -23.92
C LYS A 5 -12.04 -5.43 -23.64
N ILE A 6 -13.35 -5.45 -23.89
CA ILE A 6 -14.25 -4.33 -23.58
C ILE A 6 -14.36 -4.15 -22.06
N SER A 7 -14.55 -5.25 -21.32
CA SER A 7 -14.59 -5.25 -19.86
C SER A 7 -13.30 -4.68 -19.25
N GLN A 8 -12.13 -5.10 -19.74
CA GLN A 8 -10.85 -4.57 -19.28
C GLN A 8 -10.72 -3.06 -19.53
N ARG A 9 -11.04 -2.59 -20.75
CA ARG A 9 -11.02 -1.16 -21.08
C ARG A 9 -11.94 -0.32 -20.20
N MET A 10 -13.10 -0.86 -19.80
CA MET A 10 -13.99 -0.18 -18.87
C MET A 10 -13.38 -0.10 -17.46
N LYS A 11 -12.76 -1.18 -16.98
CA LYS A 11 -12.04 -1.18 -15.70
C LYS A 11 -10.89 -0.17 -15.71
N ASP A 12 -10.08 -0.14 -16.76
CA ASP A 12 -8.95 0.80 -16.90
C ASP A 12 -9.41 2.27 -16.87
N ARG A 13 -10.49 2.59 -17.61
CA ARG A 13 -11.08 3.95 -17.59
C ARG A 13 -11.60 4.33 -16.22
N LYS A 14 -12.23 3.40 -15.51
CA LYS A 14 -12.76 3.64 -14.17
C LYS A 14 -11.63 3.87 -13.16
N MET A 15 -10.56 3.06 -13.20
CA MET A 15 -9.38 3.27 -12.34
C MET A 15 -8.72 4.63 -12.60
N SER A 16 -8.47 4.98 -13.87
CA SER A 16 -7.89 6.29 -14.21
C SER A 16 -8.77 7.47 -13.73
N LYS A 17 -10.10 7.30 -13.72
CA LYS A 17 -11.00 8.31 -13.14
C LYS A 17 -10.87 8.40 -11.62
N ILE A 18 -10.71 7.28 -10.92
CA ILE A 18 -10.51 7.23 -9.47
C ILE A 18 -9.17 7.88 -9.11
N GLU A 19 -8.09 7.52 -9.79
CA GLU A 19 -6.74 8.09 -9.58
C GLU A 19 -6.77 9.63 -9.67
N ARG A 20 -7.37 10.18 -10.73
CA ARG A 20 -7.52 11.65 -10.89
C ARG A 20 -8.38 12.30 -9.81
N ARG A 21 -9.35 11.57 -9.24
CA ARG A 21 -10.18 12.09 -8.15
C ARG A 21 -9.42 12.08 -6.83
N ILE A 22 -8.60 11.06 -6.58
CA ILE A 22 -7.72 11.00 -5.40
C ILE A 22 -6.79 12.21 -5.39
N GLU A 23 -6.15 12.51 -6.52
CA GLU A 23 -5.25 13.68 -6.67
C GLU A 23 -5.93 15.03 -6.37
N ARG A 24 -7.24 15.12 -6.62
CA ARG A 24 -8.03 16.35 -6.47
C ARG A 24 -8.86 16.39 -5.19
N SER A 25 -8.89 15.30 -4.43
CA SER A 25 -9.73 15.22 -3.22
C SER A 25 -9.13 16.10 -2.13
N GLN A 26 -9.99 16.90 -1.50
CA GLN A 26 -9.62 17.79 -0.40
C GLN A 26 -9.98 17.21 0.98
N GLY A 27 -10.65 16.06 1.03
CA GLY A 27 -11.13 15.45 2.28
C GLY A 27 -10.63 14.03 2.47
N ASP A 28 -10.12 13.74 3.66
CA ASP A 28 -9.56 12.43 4.01
C ASP A 28 -10.58 11.29 3.88
N GLU A 29 -11.86 11.54 4.19
CA GLU A 29 -12.92 10.54 4.01
C GLU A 29 -13.14 10.15 2.54
N GLU A 30 -13.25 11.13 1.64
CA GLU A 30 -13.45 10.85 0.22
C GLU A 30 -12.20 10.15 -0.33
N ARG A 31 -11.01 10.66 0.02
CA ARG A 31 -9.74 10.06 -0.39
C ARG A 31 -9.61 8.62 0.09
N ASN A 32 -9.96 8.32 1.34
CA ASN A 32 -9.96 6.95 1.87
C ASN A 32 -10.91 6.03 1.11
N ARG A 33 -12.16 6.47 0.85
CA ARG A 33 -13.12 5.68 0.07
C ARG A 33 -12.64 5.39 -1.34
N LEU A 34 -12.05 6.39 -2.00
CA LEU A 34 -11.50 6.24 -3.36
C LEU A 34 -10.29 5.30 -3.39
N LEU A 35 -9.40 5.39 -2.40
CA LEU A 35 -8.27 4.47 -2.27
C LEU A 35 -8.74 3.03 -2.01
N ALA A 36 -9.78 2.83 -1.19
CA ALA A 36 -10.38 1.52 -0.95
C ALA A 36 -10.95 0.92 -2.24
N GLU A 37 -11.67 1.73 -3.02
CA GLU A 37 -12.20 1.33 -4.32
C GLU A 37 -11.08 0.99 -5.30
N LEU A 38 -10.03 1.81 -5.38
CA LEU A 38 -8.87 1.59 -6.25
C LEU A 38 -8.15 0.29 -5.90
N MET A 39 -7.87 0.07 -4.61
CA MET A 39 -7.23 -1.13 -4.09
C MET A 39 -8.00 -2.38 -4.54
N ASN A 40 -9.31 -2.43 -4.28
CA ASN A 40 -10.15 -3.57 -4.64
C ASN A 40 -10.16 -3.83 -6.15
N MET A 41 -10.28 -2.77 -6.96
CA MET A 41 -10.24 -2.89 -8.42
C MET A 41 -8.90 -3.43 -8.93
N LYS A 42 -7.79 -2.99 -8.33
CA LYS A 42 -6.45 -3.46 -8.70
C LYS A 42 -6.23 -4.93 -8.31
N VAL A 43 -6.73 -5.36 -7.15
CA VAL A 43 -6.76 -6.78 -6.76
C VAL A 43 -7.56 -7.62 -7.78
N GLU A 44 -8.74 -7.15 -8.20
CA GLU A 44 -9.58 -7.90 -9.15
C GLU A 44 -8.92 -8.15 -10.51
N ILE A 45 -8.02 -7.26 -10.94
CA ILE A 45 -7.31 -7.39 -12.23
C ILE A 45 -5.92 -8.01 -12.09
N GLY A 46 -5.50 -8.34 -10.86
CA GLY A 46 -4.19 -8.92 -10.57
C GLY A 46 -3.04 -7.89 -10.46
N ASP A 47 -3.34 -6.60 -10.41
CA ASP A 47 -2.37 -5.53 -10.13
C ASP A 47 -2.12 -5.44 -8.62
N ILE A 48 -1.38 -6.41 -8.07
CA ILE A 48 -1.14 -6.48 -6.63
C ILE A 48 -0.21 -5.34 -6.17
N GLU A 49 0.73 -4.90 -7.02
CA GLU A 49 1.63 -3.78 -6.70
C GLU A 49 0.86 -2.48 -6.53
N GLY A 50 0.01 -2.10 -7.49
CA GLY A 50 -0.79 -0.90 -7.34
C GLY A 50 -1.85 -1.03 -6.24
N ALA A 51 -2.35 -2.24 -5.95
CA ALA A 51 -3.23 -2.46 -4.80
C ALA A 51 -2.49 -2.19 -3.47
N PHE A 52 -1.22 -2.60 -3.39
CA PHE A 52 -0.38 -2.35 -2.23
C PHE A 52 -0.07 -0.86 -2.06
N GLU A 53 0.23 -0.15 -3.14
CA GLU A 53 0.40 1.31 -3.11
C GLU A 53 -0.85 2.01 -2.55
N ALA A 54 -2.04 1.62 -3.03
CA ALA A 54 -3.29 2.17 -2.51
C ALA A 54 -3.52 1.82 -1.02
N ALA A 55 -3.16 0.61 -0.59
CA ALA A 55 -3.28 0.20 0.82
C ALA A 55 -2.32 0.98 1.74
N VAL A 56 -1.08 1.21 1.30
CA VAL A 56 -0.08 2.02 2.02
C VAL A 56 -0.55 3.47 2.15
N GLU A 57 -1.10 4.05 1.09
CA GLU A 57 -1.68 5.40 1.13
C GLU A 57 -2.86 5.49 2.11
N ARG A 58 -3.74 4.48 2.16
CA ARG A 58 -4.80 4.42 3.20
C ARG A 58 -4.22 4.32 4.60
N LEU A 59 -3.21 3.47 4.78
CA LEU A 59 -2.55 3.31 6.07
C LEU A 59 -1.98 4.63 6.58
N ARG A 60 -1.30 5.37 5.70
CA ARG A 60 -0.78 6.71 5.98
C ARG A 60 -1.87 7.72 6.37
N LEU A 61 -2.99 7.69 5.66
CA LEU A 61 -4.08 8.65 5.77
C LEU A 61 -4.89 8.48 7.06
N ILE A 62 -5.43 7.27 7.31
CA ILE A 62 -6.42 7.06 8.39
C ILE A 62 -5.90 6.31 9.60
N ARG A 63 -4.77 5.59 9.46
CA ARG A 63 -4.07 4.89 10.56
C ARG A 63 -4.97 4.04 11.46
N SER A 64 -5.98 3.40 10.87
CA SER A 64 -6.94 2.57 11.59
C SER A 64 -6.55 1.09 11.55
N ASP A 65 -7.23 0.28 12.36
CA ASP A 65 -7.11 -1.19 12.28
C ASP A 65 -7.48 -1.72 10.89
N GLU A 66 -8.55 -1.18 10.30
CA GLU A 66 -9.01 -1.55 8.96
C GLU A 66 -7.93 -1.29 7.91
N SER A 67 -7.30 -0.11 7.91
CA SER A 67 -6.25 0.17 6.91
C SER A 67 -5.01 -0.67 7.11
N PHE A 68 -4.71 -1.06 8.36
CA PHE A 68 -3.61 -1.99 8.64
C PHE A 68 -3.93 -3.41 8.18
N GLU A 69 -5.16 -3.89 8.38
CA GLU A 69 -5.62 -5.18 7.89
C GLU A 69 -5.52 -5.26 6.38
N ASP A 70 -6.01 -4.25 5.66
CA ASP A 70 -5.89 -4.14 4.20
C ASP A 70 -4.42 -4.20 3.75
N PHE A 71 -3.57 -3.37 4.35
CA PHE A 71 -2.12 -3.36 4.07
C PHE A 71 -1.50 -4.76 4.26
N SER A 72 -1.77 -5.40 5.39
CA SER A 72 -1.20 -6.71 5.73
C SER A 72 -1.72 -7.83 4.80
N ALA A 73 -3.01 -7.77 4.44
CA ALA A 73 -3.65 -8.75 3.57
C ALA A 73 -3.11 -8.67 2.14
N ILE A 74 -2.82 -7.46 1.62
CA ILE A 74 -2.20 -7.31 0.32
C ILE A 74 -0.73 -7.73 0.36
N PHE A 75 0.04 -7.33 1.38
CA PHE A 75 1.44 -7.74 1.51
C PHE A 75 1.61 -9.27 1.50
N LYS A 76 0.70 -10.00 2.16
CA LYS A 76 0.71 -11.48 2.18
C LYS A 76 0.56 -12.12 0.81
N LYS A 77 -0.07 -11.44 -0.15
CA LYS A 77 -0.25 -11.93 -1.53
C LYS A 77 1.02 -11.84 -2.37
N PHE A 78 2.02 -11.07 -1.95
CA PHE A 78 3.29 -10.96 -2.65
C PHE A 78 4.15 -12.20 -2.49
N ASP A 79 4.86 -12.54 -3.56
CA ASP A 79 6.01 -13.44 -3.50
C ASP A 79 7.23 -12.73 -2.88
N ARG A 80 8.31 -13.48 -2.61
CA ARG A 80 9.49 -12.92 -1.93
C ARG A 80 10.15 -11.75 -2.71
N PRO A 81 10.32 -11.81 -4.05
CA PRO A 81 10.78 -10.66 -4.83
C PRO A 81 9.90 -9.41 -4.65
N MET A 82 8.58 -9.56 -4.73
CA MET A 82 7.65 -8.44 -4.56
C MET A 82 7.65 -7.91 -3.12
N ARG A 83 7.73 -8.77 -2.09
CA ARG A 83 7.90 -8.36 -0.69
C ARG A 83 9.18 -7.54 -0.48
N THR A 84 10.26 -7.93 -1.15
CA THR A 84 11.53 -7.18 -1.11
C THR A 84 11.38 -5.80 -1.74
N ALA A 85 10.71 -5.70 -2.89
CA ALA A 85 10.43 -4.42 -3.54
C ALA A 85 9.50 -3.53 -2.69
N ALA A 86 8.44 -4.11 -2.13
CA ALA A 86 7.51 -3.44 -1.21
C ALA A 86 8.23 -2.87 0.01
N THR A 87 9.15 -3.65 0.60
CA THR A 87 9.99 -3.19 1.73
C THR A 87 10.82 -1.97 1.34
N ARG A 88 11.43 -1.97 0.15
CA ARG A 88 12.18 -0.79 -0.35
C ARG A 88 11.30 0.43 -0.56
N SER A 89 10.05 0.26 -0.98
CA SER A 89 9.08 1.35 -1.08
C SER A 89 8.71 1.90 0.29
N LEU A 90 8.48 1.04 1.29
CA LEU A 90 8.18 1.45 2.67
C LEU A 90 9.32 2.22 3.33
N ILE A 91 10.58 1.92 3.01
CA ILE A 91 11.75 2.68 3.49
C ILE A 91 11.63 4.16 3.12
N ARG A 92 11.03 4.50 1.97
CA ARG A 92 10.84 5.90 1.54
C ARG A 92 9.86 6.67 2.42
N LEU A 93 9.02 5.95 3.17
CA LEU A 93 8.05 6.52 4.10
C LEU A 93 8.61 6.61 5.53
N ALA A 94 9.91 6.35 5.72
CA ALA A 94 10.57 6.46 7.02
C ALA A 94 10.29 7.84 7.66
N GLY A 95 9.68 7.82 8.84
CA GLY A 95 9.29 9.05 9.57
C GLY A 95 7.92 9.62 9.22
N GLU A 96 7.19 9.08 8.23
CA GLU A 96 5.82 9.51 7.95
C GLU A 96 4.77 8.90 8.90
N PHE A 97 5.06 7.73 9.46
CA PHE A 97 4.22 7.09 10.48
C PHE A 97 4.65 7.48 11.89
N ASP A 98 3.69 7.54 12.81
CA ASP A 98 3.97 7.65 14.24
C ASP A 98 4.60 6.36 14.79
N GLU A 99 5.18 6.46 15.99
CA GLU A 99 5.90 5.36 16.65
C GLU A 99 5.04 4.11 16.81
N LYS A 100 3.75 4.27 17.16
CA LYS A 100 2.83 3.14 17.36
C LYS A 100 2.56 2.39 16.06
N LEU A 101 2.31 3.13 14.98
CA LEU A 101 2.09 2.54 13.67
C LEU A 101 3.38 1.87 13.14
N TRP A 102 4.54 2.48 13.34
CA TRP A 102 5.83 1.85 13.01
C TRP A 102 6.06 0.57 13.79
N GLU A 103 5.84 0.57 15.10
CA GLU A 103 5.98 -0.63 15.92
C GLU A 103 5.08 -1.75 15.39
N ARG A 104 3.84 -1.42 15.03
CA ARG A 104 2.89 -2.39 14.47
C ARG A 104 3.36 -2.95 13.12
N VAL A 105 3.83 -2.09 12.21
CA VAL A 105 4.40 -2.51 10.91
C VAL A 105 5.62 -3.41 11.15
N MET A 106 6.53 -3.04 12.05
CA MET A 106 7.72 -3.83 12.37
C MET A 106 7.36 -5.20 12.94
N ARG A 107 6.43 -5.28 13.90
CA ARG A 107 5.95 -6.55 14.46
C ARG A 107 5.35 -7.46 13.38
N PHE A 108 4.57 -6.89 12.46
CA PHE A 108 4.03 -7.63 11.33
C PHE A 108 5.14 -8.18 10.42
N PHE A 109 6.11 -7.34 10.04
CA PHE A 109 7.23 -7.77 9.21
C PHE A 109 8.07 -8.84 9.89
N PHE A 110 8.36 -8.72 11.18
CA PHE A 110 9.08 -9.77 11.93
C PHE A 110 8.34 -11.10 11.97
N SER A 111 7.01 -11.10 11.91
CA SER A 111 6.21 -12.32 11.86
C SER A 111 6.18 -12.97 10.47
N GLU A 112 6.21 -12.18 9.41
CA GLU A 112 6.02 -12.66 8.04
C GLU A 112 7.33 -12.85 7.27
N GLU A 113 8.28 -11.92 7.42
CA GLU A 113 9.56 -11.86 6.72
C GLU A 113 10.66 -11.24 7.62
N PRO A 114 11.21 -11.99 8.59
CA PRO A 114 12.19 -11.48 9.56
C PRO A 114 13.41 -10.78 8.93
N ASP A 115 13.93 -11.33 7.83
CA ASP A 115 15.08 -10.75 7.12
C ASP A 115 14.74 -9.34 6.59
N LEU A 116 13.56 -9.18 5.97
CA LEU A 116 13.10 -7.90 5.45
C LEU A 116 12.74 -6.92 6.57
N ALA A 117 12.30 -7.41 7.73
CA ALA A 117 12.10 -6.59 8.92
C ALA A 117 13.43 -5.97 9.38
N ILE A 118 14.51 -6.76 9.42
CA ILE A 118 15.84 -6.25 9.79
C ILE A 118 16.34 -5.22 8.78
N ASP A 119 16.15 -5.47 7.47
CA ASP A 119 16.52 -4.53 6.42
C ASP A 119 15.76 -3.21 6.54
N LEU A 120 14.44 -3.28 6.75
CA LEU A 120 13.58 -2.11 6.96
C LEU A 120 14.02 -1.31 8.19
N ALA A 121 14.20 -1.97 9.34
CA ALA A 121 14.65 -1.34 10.58
C ALA A 121 15.98 -0.61 10.39
N THR A 122 16.95 -1.30 9.77
CA THR A 122 18.30 -0.79 9.55
C THR A 122 18.29 0.42 8.62
N ALA A 123 17.49 0.37 7.56
CA ALA A 123 17.34 1.50 6.65
C ALA A 123 16.70 2.70 7.33
N CYS A 124 15.60 2.51 8.06
CA CYS A 124 14.94 3.57 8.82
C CYS A 124 15.89 4.22 9.86
N TYR A 125 16.66 3.40 10.60
CA TYR A 125 17.67 3.90 11.54
C TYR A 125 18.77 4.73 10.86
N ARG A 126 19.26 4.29 9.70
CA ARG A 126 20.27 5.07 8.94
C ARG A 126 19.72 6.41 8.46
N ILE A 127 18.44 6.46 8.08
CA ILE A 127 17.78 7.70 7.65
C ILE A 127 17.64 8.66 8.84
N SER A 128 17.18 8.19 10.00
CA SER A 128 17.01 9.04 11.18
C SER A 128 18.31 9.61 11.74
N ARG A 129 19.46 8.99 11.43
CA ARG A 129 20.81 9.46 11.83
C ARG A 129 21.43 10.47 10.87
N ARG A 130 20.86 10.69 9.68
CA ARG A 130 21.36 11.64 8.67
C ARG A 130 20.66 13.01 8.74
N VAL A 131 19.54 13.08 9.45
CA VAL A 131 18.78 14.31 9.73
C VAL A 131 19.28 14.88 11.05
#